data_AF-A0A838YFR9-F1
#
_entry.id   AF-A0A838YFR9-F1
#
_cell.length_a   1.000
_cell.length_b   1.000
_cell.length_c   1.000
_cell.angle_alpha   90.00
_cell.angle_beta   90.00
_cell.angle_gamma   90.00
#
_symmetry.space_group_name_H-M   'P 1'
#
loop_
_entity.id
_entity.type
_entity.pdbx_description
1 polymer ?
#
loop_
_entity_poly.entity_id
_entity_poly.type
_entity_poly.pdbx_seq_one_letter_code
_entity_poly.pdbx_strand_id
1 'polypeptide(L)'
;MEISVGHTPDSDDAFMFYGMFTGKVPSPDFKVNHVIEDIEKLNRKATNPQLDVTAVSVHACAYIPGYTILRSGGSFGIGYGPIVTAKQQMTIDEIKKCKIAIPGKMTSAFLLLQLMIGKFDYVEMNFSDIPEAIKNGKVDVGLVIHETQLSYEQEGNIKILDVGEWWDKKTNGLPVPLGINVMKTDLGMETICKFDKHLQASIEFGLENIEDALEYAMQYSRGKPRDLIEKFVKMYVNEVTVNMGDSGEESIRKLFEMAKEKNLIPDFEISIATK
;
A
#
# COMPACT_ATOMS: atom_id res chain seq x y z
N MET A 1 21.39 -16.18 6.32
CA MET A 1 20.13 -16.82 5.89
C MET A 1 19.73 -16.25 4.55
N GLU A 2 19.34 -17.07 3.56
CA GLU A 2 18.76 -16.55 2.32
C GLU A 2 17.28 -16.21 2.56
N ILE A 3 16.86 -15.01 2.16
CA ILE A 3 15.48 -14.51 2.34
C ILE A 3 14.94 -14.05 1.00
N SER A 4 13.77 -14.57 0.63
CA SER A 4 13.02 -14.10 -0.54
C SER A 4 12.13 -12.90 -0.17
N VAL A 5 12.27 -11.78 -0.91
CA VAL A 5 11.53 -10.53 -0.65
C VAL A 5 10.69 -10.14 -1.86
N GLY A 6 9.37 -10.21 -1.74
CA GLY A 6 8.42 -9.69 -2.73
C GLY A 6 8.16 -8.20 -2.55
N HIS A 7 8.31 -7.42 -3.61
CA HIS A 7 7.95 -5.99 -3.59
C HIS A 7 7.31 -5.58 -4.91
N THR A 8 6.62 -4.44 -4.92
CA THR A 8 5.98 -3.93 -6.12
C THR A 8 6.98 -3.22 -7.03
N PRO A 9 6.71 -3.15 -8.36
CA PRO A 9 7.45 -2.29 -9.28
C PRO A 9 6.98 -0.83 -9.16
N ASP A 10 6.88 -0.31 -7.93
CA ASP A 10 6.50 1.07 -7.64
C ASP A 10 7.69 1.85 -7.08
N SER A 11 7.71 3.16 -7.33
CA SER A 11 8.84 4.01 -6.95
C SER A 11 9.03 4.12 -5.43
N ASP A 12 7.97 4.05 -4.63
CA ASP A 12 8.05 4.06 -3.16
C ASP A 12 8.66 2.76 -2.63
N ASP A 13 8.20 1.60 -3.10
CA ASP A 13 8.80 0.30 -2.77
C ASP A 13 10.28 0.24 -3.19
N ALA A 14 10.59 0.65 -4.42
CA ALA A 14 11.96 0.70 -4.90
C ALA A 14 12.85 1.61 -4.05
N PHE A 15 12.32 2.75 -3.59
CA PHE A 15 13.04 3.65 -2.69
C PHE A 15 13.27 2.99 -1.32
N MET A 16 12.26 2.36 -0.72
CA MET A 16 12.39 1.71 0.60
C MET A 16 13.48 0.63 0.62
N PHE A 17 13.53 -0.18 -0.43
CA PHE A 17 14.47 -1.30 -0.53
C PHE A 17 15.80 -0.96 -1.20
N TYR A 18 16.01 0.28 -1.62
CA TYR A 18 17.21 0.70 -2.35
C TYR A 18 18.51 0.34 -1.61
N GLY A 19 18.63 0.67 -0.32
CA GLY A 19 19.82 0.37 0.48
C GLY A 19 20.09 -1.14 0.56
N MET A 20 19.04 -1.92 0.77
CA MET A 20 19.08 -3.38 0.86
C MET A 20 19.46 -4.05 -0.47
N PHE A 21 18.77 -3.72 -1.56
CA PHE A 21 18.94 -4.40 -2.86
C PHE A 21 20.22 -3.99 -3.60
N THR A 22 20.75 -2.80 -3.34
CA THR A 22 22.03 -2.36 -3.91
C THR A 22 23.24 -2.78 -3.07
N GLY A 23 23.02 -3.39 -1.90
CA GLY A 23 24.07 -3.78 -0.96
C GLY A 23 24.74 -2.60 -0.24
N LYS A 24 24.20 -1.39 -0.36
CA LYS A 24 24.68 -0.19 0.38
C LYS A 24 24.39 -0.30 1.87
N VAL A 25 23.35 -1.03 2.25
CA VAL A 25 23.07 -1.47 3.62
C VAL A 25 23.22 -3.00 3.64
N PRO A 26 24.40 -3.54 4.00
CA PRO A 26 24.59 -4.98 4.10
C PRO A 26 24.01 -5.54 5.41
N SER A 27 23.67 -6.83 5.42
CA SER A 27 23.31 -7.57 6.63
C SER A 27 24.27 -8.74 6.86
N PRO A 28 24.77 -8.94 8.10
CA PRO A 28 25.50 -10.17 8.43
C PRO A 28 24.58 -11.39 8.53
N ASP A 29 23.28 -11.17 8.75
CA ASP A 29 22.28 -12.22 8.99
C ASP A 29 21.57 -12.66 7.71
N PHE A 30 21.39 -11.75 6.73
CA PHE A 30 20.53 -11.97 5.57
C PHE A 30 21.26 -11.78 4.24
N LYS A 31 20.98 -12.69 3.31
CA LYS A 31 21.23 -12.53 1.89
C LYS A 31 19.88 -12.46 1.18
N VAL A 32 19.57 -11.32 0.61
CA VAL A 32 18.24 -11.02 0.08
C VAL A 32 18.16 -11.34 -1.42
N ASN A 33 17.14 -12.11 -1.79
CA ASN A 33 16.76 -12.38 -3.17
C ASN A 33 15.39 -11.74 -3.43
N HIS A 34 15.33 -10.70 -4.26
CA HIS A 34 14.09 -9.96 -4.50
C HIS A 34 13.25 -10.52 -5.66
N VAL A 35 11.93 -10.38 -5.55
CA VAL A 35 10.92 -10.77 -6.54
C VAL A 35 10.01 -9.59 -6.78
N ILE A 36 9.89 -9.16 -8.04
CA ILE A 36 9.11 -7.98 -8.43
C ILE A 36 7.77 -8.43 -9.03
N GLU A 37 6.65 -8.06 -8.41
CA GLU A 37 5.29 -8.39 -8.88
C GLU A 37 4.28 -7.28 -8.51
N ASP A 38 3.16 -7.20 -9.22
CA ASP A 38 2.06 -6.28 -8.87
C ASP A 38 1.45 -6.58 -7.47
N ILE A 39 0.95 -5.55 -6.78
CA ILE A 39 0.46 -5.66 -5.39
C ILE A 39 -0.69 -6.68 -5.23
N GLU A 40 -1.63 -6.77 -6.17
CA GLU A 40 -2.73 -7.72 -6.09
C GLU A 40 -2.23 -9.14 -6.37
N LYS A 41 -1.21 -9.31 -7.22
CA LYS A 41 -0.52 -10.59 -7.37
C LYS A 41 0.22 -10.99 -6.10
N LEU A 42 0.92 -10.06 -5.43
CA LEU A 42 1.59 -10.32 -4.16
C LEU A 42 0.58 -10.70 -3.06
N ASN A 43 -0.53 -9.97 -2.93
CA ASN A 43 -1.64 -10.30 -2.02
C ASN A 43 -2.13 -11.75 -2.24
N ARG A 44 -2.34 -12.16 -3.50
CA ARG A 44 -2.77 -13.51 -3.85
C ARG A 44 -1.69 -14.55 -3.57
N LYS A 45 -0.42 -14.27 -3.87
CA LYS A 45 0.70 -15.16 -3.54
C LYS A 45 0.82 -15.35 -2.02
N ALA A 46 0.58 -14.32 -1.22
CA ALA A 46 0.65 -14.39 0.24
C ALA A 46 -0.40 -15.32 0.86
N THR A 47 -1.48 -15.68 0.15
CA THR A 47 -2.45 -16.69 0.63
C THR A 47 -1.86 -18.10 0.74
N ASN A 48 -0.77 -18.36 0.01
CA ASN A 48 0.04 -19.57 0.14
C ASN A 48 1.50 -19.14 0.34
N PRO A 49 2.01 -19.06 1.59
CA PRO A 49 3.28 -18.40 1.92
C PRO A 49 4.51 -18.90 1.14
N GLN A 50 4.72 -18.38 -0.07
CA GLN A 50 5.85 -18.76 -0.92
C GLN A 50 7.06 -17.89 -0.62
N LEU A 51 6.86 -16.58 -0.43
CA LEU A 51 7.91 -15.61 -0.16
C LEU A 51 8.11 -15.42 1.34
N ASP A 52 9.35 -15.29 1.78
CA ASP A 52 9.68 -15.13 3.20
C ASP A 52 9.25 -13.77 3.72
N VAL A 53 9.41 -12.75 2.89
CA VAL A 53 8.93 -11.38 3.09
C VAL A 53 8.15 -10.95 1.85
N THR A 54 7.04 -10.24 2.02
CA THR A 54 6.31 -9.68 0.88
C THR A 54 5.60 -8.39 1.25
N ALA A 55 5.62 -7.41 0.34
CA ALA A 55 4.72 -6.28 0.36
C ALA A 55 3.28 -6.78 0.14
N VAL A 56 2.35 -6.29 0.95
CA VAL A 56 0.92 -6.60 0.86
C VAL A 56 0.10 -5.37 1.22
N SER A 57 -1.13 -5.35 0.74
CA SER A 57 -2.12 -4.42 1.28
C SER A 57 -2.47 -4.79 2.72
N VAL A 58 -2.66 -3.82 3.60
CA VAL A 58 -3.15 -4.08 4.97
C VAL A 58 -4.43 -4.93 4.94
N HIS A 59 -5.39 -4.63 4.06
CA HIS A 59 -6.59 -5.47 3.93
C HIS A 59 -6.29 -6.95 3.63
N ALA A 60 -5.23 -7.26 2.89
CA ALA A 60 -4.84 -8.64 2.59
C ALA A 60 -4.53 -9.46 3.84
N CYS A 61 -4.03 -8.85 4.92
CA CYS A 61 -3.70 -9.52 6.19
C CYS A 61 -4.86 -10.33 6.77
N ALA A 62 -6.11 -9.91 6.53
CA ALA A 62 -7.28 -10.65 6.97
C ALA A 62 -7.42 -12.04 6.33
N TYR A 63 -6.65 -12.33 5.27
CA TYR A 63 -6.72 -13.56 4.48
C TYR A 63 -5.38 -14.32 4.44
N ILE A 64 -4.35 -13.86 5.15
CA ILE A 64 -2.98 -14.41 5.08
C ILE A 64 -2.39 -14.71 6.48
N PRO A 65 -3.00 -15.60 7.28
CA PRO A 65 -2.64 -15.78 8.70
C PRO A 65 -1.20 -16.27 8.98
N GLY A 66 -0.47 -16.75 7.96
CA GLY A 66 0.92 -17.24 8.08
C GLY A 66 2.00 -16.14 8.12
N TYR A 67 1.61 -14.89 8.34
CA TYR A 67 2.48 -13.73 8.23
C TYR A 67 2.38 -12.79 9.44
N THR A 68 3.51 -12.21 9.83
CA THR A 68 3.65 -11.15 10.84
C THR A 68 3.99 -9.84 10.15
N ILE A 69 3.26 -8.77 10.48
CA ILE A 69 3.48 -7.41 9.98
C ILE A 69 4.80 -6.86 10.55
N LEU A 70 5.69 -6.41 9.67
CA LEU A 70 6.89 -5.67 10.03
C LEU A 70 6.52 -4.25 10.48
N ARG A 71 7.29 -3.65 11.40
CA ARG A 71 7.01 -2.29 11.85
C ARG A 71 7.53 -1.24 10.87
N SER A 72 8.51 -1.59 10.05
CA SER A 72 9.08 -0.78 8.98
C SER A 72 8.54 -1.17 7.61
N GLY A 73 8.70 -0.27 6.64
CA GLY A 73 8.28 -0.47 5.25
C GLY A 73 6.77 -0.39 5.04
N GLY A 74 6.07 0.35 5.91
CA GLY A 74 4.64 0.61 5.75
C GLY A 74 4.36 1.88 4.94
N SER A 75 3.47 1.79 3.96
CA SER A 75 2.97 2.93 3.20
C SER A 75 1.70 3.45 3.87
N PHE A 76 1.85 4.58 4.57
CA PHE A 76 0.76 5.23 5.30
C PHE A 76 0.48 6.63 4.75
N GLY A 77 -0.80 6.94 4.51
CA GLY A 77 -1.22 8.28 4.10
C GLY A 77 -1.42 9.23 5.28
N ILE A 78 -0.97 10.48 5.18
CA ILE A 78 -1.11 11.48 6.26
C ILE A 78 -2.00 12.63 5.76
N GLY A 79 -3.31 12.54 6.01
CA GLY A 79 -4.30 13.48 5.45
C GLY A 79 -4.53 13.31 3.94
N TYR A 80 -3.98 12.26 3.32
CA TYR A 80 -4.17 11.88 1.93
C TYR A 80 -4.22 10.36 1.80
N GLY A 81 -4.67 9.86 0.66
CA GLY A 81 -4.80 8.44 0.41
C GLY A 81 -5.44 8.16 -0.95
N PRO A 82 -5.98 6.94 -1.16
CA PRO A 82 -6.71 6.60 -2.37
C PRO A 82 -7.84 7.60 -2.65
N ILE A 83 -8.09 7.86 -3.92
CA ILE A 83 -9.13 8.79 -4.35
C ILE A 83 -10.12 8.08 -5.25
N VAL A 84 -11.34 8.58 -5.31
CA VAL A 84 -12.35 8.13 -6.26
C VAL A 84 -12.49 9.19 -7.34
N THR A 85 -12.44 8.78 -8.60
CA THR A 85 -12.49 9.69 -9.75
C THR A 85 -13.63 9.35 -10.69
N ALA A 86 -14.14 10.36 -11.40
CA ALA A 86 -15.17 10.23 -12.43
C ALA A 86 -15.12 11.41 -13.41
N LYS A 87 -15.98 11.41 -14.43
CA LYS A 87 -16.09 12.52 -15.40
C LYS A 87 -16.86 13.74 -14.87
N GLN A 88 -17.69 13.55 -13.86
CA GLN A 88 -18.54 14.59 -13.30
C GLN A 88 -18.76 14.35 -11.81
N GLN A 89 -19.18 15.40 -11.10
CA GLN A 89 -19.42 15.29 -9.66
C GLN A 89 -20.61 14.36 -9.40
N MET A 90 -20.50 13.53 -8.37
CA MET A 90 -21.54 12.62 -7.94
C MET A 90 -21.65 12.63 -6.42
N THR A 91 -22.85 12.37 -5.93
CA THR A 91 -23.14 12.07 -4.53
C THR A 91 -22.83 10.60 -4.22
N ILE A 92 -22.68 10.26 -2.94
CA ILE A 92 -22.43 8.87 -2.52
C ILE A 92 -23.56 7.93 -2.99
N ASP A 93 -24.81 8.39 -2.98
CA ASP A 93 -25.97 7.59 -3.42
C ASP A 93 -26.00 7.34 -4.93
N GLU A 94 -25.42 8.25 -5.72
CA GLU A 94 -25.23 8.05 -7.16
C GLU A 94 -24.07 7.09 -7.41
N ILE A 95 -22.94 7.29 -6.74
CA ILE A 95 -21.74 6.43 -6.86
C ILE A 95 -22.10 4.97 -6.59
N LYS A 96 -22.93 4.69 -5.58
CA LYS A 96 -23.39 3.32 -5.26
C LYS A 96 -24.15 2.61 -6.37
N LYS A 97 -24.75 3.36 -7.30
CA LYS A 97 -25.52 2.83 -8.43
C LYS A 97 -24.67 2.69 -9.69
N CYS A 98 -23.42 3.18 -9.64
CA CYS A 98 -22.48 3.14 -10.74
C CYS A 98 -21.72 1.81 -10.80
N LYS A 99 -21.13 1.56 -11.96
CA LYS A 99 -20.12 0.52 -12.14
C LYS A 99 -18.76 1.08 -11.72
N ILE A 100 -18.27 0.66 -10.54
CA ILE A 100 -17.03 1.18 -9.96
C ILE A 100 -15.84 0.28 -10.32
N ALA A 101 -14.81 0.82 -10.98
CA ALA A 101 -13.55 0.12 -11.17
C ALA A 101 -12.73 0.10 -9.87
N ILE A 102 -12.17 -1.05 -9.53
CA ILE A 102 -11.28 -1.22 -8.37
C ILE A 102 -9.94 -1.86 -8.80
N PRO A 103 -8.83 -1.51 -8.14
CA PRO A 103 -7.50 -2.02 -8.50
C PRO A 103 -7.25 -3.46 -8.01
N GLY A 104 -8.07 -3.96 -7.08
CA GLY A 104 -7.93 -5.32 -6.54
C GLY A 104 -8.82 -5.51 -5.30
N LYS A 105 -9.32 -6.74 -5.10
CA LYS A 105 -10.25 -7.06 -4.01
C LYS A 105 -9.57 -7.11 -2.65
N MET A 106 -8.27 -7.37 -2.61
CA MET A 106 -7.50 -7.43 -1.36
C MET A 106 -6.79 -6.10 -1.06
N THR A 107 -7.00 -5.07 -1.87
CA THR A 107 -6.40 -3.76 -1.64
C THR A 107 -7.03 -3.05 -0.42
N SER A 108 -6.22 -2.30 0.31
CA SER A 108 -6.70 -1.47 1.43
C SER A 108 -7.59 -0.33 0.93
N ALA A 109 -7.32 0.20 -0.26
CA ALA A 109 -8.16 1.18 -0.92
C ALA A 109 -9.60 0.68 -1.09
N PHE A 110 -9.77 -0.59 -1.49
CA PHE A 110 -11.10 -1.19 -1.65
C PHE A 110 -11.82 -1.33 -0.31
N LEU A 111 -11.15 -1.84 0.72
CA LEU A 111 -11.74 -1.96 2.06
C LEU A 111 -12.13 -0.58 2.62
N LEU A 112 -11.23 0.40 2.53
CA LEU A 112 -11.49 1.76 3.00
C LEU A 112 -12.67 2.38 2.27
N LEU A 113 -12.79 2.20 0.95
CA LEU A 113 -13.96 2.67 0.20
C LEU A 113 -15.24 1.96 0.67
N GLN A 114 -15.21 0.65 0.92
CA GLN A 114 -16.35 -0.08 1.47
C GLN A 114 -16.72 0.39 2.89
N LEU A 115 -15.75 0.78 3.72
CA LEU A 115 -16.01 1.38 5.03
C LEU A 115 -16.66 2.77 4.92
N MET A 116 -16.21 3.55 3.93
CA MET A 116 -16.69 4.90 3.67
C MET A 116 -18.12 4.92 3.12
N ILE A 117 -18.40 4.16 2.06
CA ILE A 117 -19.69 4.21 1.36
C ILE A 117 -20.55 2.97 1.60
N GLY A 118 -20.01 1.85 2.09
CA GLY A 118 -20.73 0.57 2.18
C GLY A 118 -20.41 -0.36 1.02
N LYS A 119 -21.05 -1.54 0.94
CA LYS A 119 -20.88 -2.47 -0.19
C LYS A 119 -21.47 -1.87 -1.47
N PHE A 120 -20.82 -2.12 -2.60
CA PHE A 120 -21.18 -1.61 -3.93
C PHE A 120 -20.80 -2.64 -5.01
N ASP A 121 -21.37 -2.49 -6.20
CA ASP A 121 -21.01 -3.28 -7.38
C ASP A 121 -19.72 -2.76 -8.02
N TYR A 122 -18.84 -3.67 -8.42
CA TYR A 122 -17.50 -3.31 -8.90
C TYR A 122 -17.02 -4.16 -10.06
N VAL A 123 -16.01 -3.63 -10.77
CA VAL A 123 -15.22 -4.35 -11.75
C VAL A 123 -13.74 -4.24 -11.40
N GLU A 124 -13.12 -5.38 -11.18
CA GLU A 124 -11.68 -5.48 -10.92
C GLU A 124 -10.91 -5.31 -12.23
N MET A 125 -9.88 -4.45 -12.25
CA MET A 125 -8.96 -4.26 -13.37
C MET A 125 -7.61 -3.73 -12.86
N ASN A 126 -6.57 -3.75 -13.70
CA ASN A 126 -5.29 -3.17 -13.30
C ASN A 126 -5.48 -1.68 -13.01
N PHE A 127 -4.81 -1.17 -11.97
CA PHE A 127 -4.97 0.22 -11.57
C PHE A 127 -4.59 1.22 -12.67
N SER A 128 -3.61 0.87 -13.51
CA SER A 128 -3.17 1.67 -14.67
C SER A 128 -4.25 1.83 -15.74
N ASP A 129 -5.20 0.90 -15.80
CA ASP A 129 -6.26 0.87 -16.81
C ASP A 129 -7.49 1.68 -16.36
N ILE A 130 -7.60 1.99 -15.07
CA ILE A 130 -8.77 2.65 -14.47
C ILE A 130 -9.04 4.03 -15.09
N PRO A 131 -8.07 4.95 -15.23
CA PRO A 131 -8.34 6.28 -15.78
C PRO A 131 -8.90 6.24 -17.21
N GLU A 132 -8.30 5.40 -18.06
CA GLU A 132 -8.71 5.23 -19.45
C GLU A 132 -10.06 4.48 -19.56
N ALA A 133 -10.37 3.58 -18.62
CA ALA A 133 -11.67 2.92 -18.54
C ALA A 133 -12.80 3.89 -18.21
N ILE A 134 -12.57 4.86 -17.31
CA ILE A 134 -13.52 5.95 -17.02
C ILE A 134 -13.68 6.82 -18.27
N LYS A 135 -12.56 7.26 -18.85
CA LYS A 135 -12.53 8.13 -20.03
C LYS A 135 -13.30 7.55 -21.22
N ASN A 136 -13.19 6.24 -21.45
CA ASN A 136 -13.93 5.53 -22.50
C ASN A 136 -15.36 5.11 -22.10
N GLY A 137 -15.81 5.39 -20.88
CA GLY A 137 -17.15 5.00 -20.40
C GLY A 137 -17.34 3.49 -20.22
N LYS A 138 -16.26 2.73 -20.05
CA LYS A 138 -16.33 1.29 -19.72
C LYS A 138 -16.81 1.07 -18.27
N VAL A 139 -16.54 2.06 -17.42
CA VAL A 139 -16.95 2.22 -16.02
C VAL A 139 -17.31 3.68 -15.78
N ASP A 140 -18.13 3.96 -14.77
CA ASP A 140 -18.57 5.32 -14.48
C ASP A 140 -17.64 6.02 -13.48
N VAL A 141 -17.06 5.23 -12.58
CA VAL A 141 -16.29 5.68 -11.42
C VAL A 141 -15.08 4.76 -11.27
N GLY A 142 -13.94 5.28 -10.83
CA GLY A 142 -12.77 4.47 -10.53
C GLY A 142 -12.08 4.84 -9.23
N LEU A 143 -11.73 3.83 -8.45
CA LEU A 143 -10.88 3.92 -7.27
C LEU A 143 -9.41 3.92 -7.71
N VAL A 144 -8.72 5.03 -7.47
CA VAL A 144 -7.38 5.30 -7.96
C VAL A 144 -6.38 5.23 -6.79
N ILE A 145 -5.26 4.58 -7.05
CA ILE A 145 -4.12 4.38 -6.14
C ILE A 145 -2.80 4.74 -6.85
N HIS A 146 -1.68 4.60 -6.14
CA HIS A 146 -0.33 4.95 -6.62
C HIS A 146 -0.23 6.39 -7.15
N GLU A 147 0.71 6.65 -8.05
CA GLU A 147 1.04 7.98 -8.58
C GLU A 147 -0.07 8.59 -9.47
N THR A 148 -1.03 7.76 -9.89
CA THR A 148 -2.21 8.20 -10.66
C THR A 148 -3.09 9.15 -9.83
N GLN A 149 -3.06 9.06 -8.49
CA GLN A 149 -3.76 10.01 -7.61
C GLN A 149 -3.26 11.46 -7.74
N LEU A 150 -2.06 11.66 -8.29
CA LEU A 150 -1.47 12.98 -8.52
C LEU A 150 -1.62 13.47 -9.97
N SER A 151 -2.00 12.59 -10.90
CA SER A 151 -2.10 12.90 -12.33
C SER A 151 -3.48 12.73 -12.94
N TYR A 152 -4.51 12.38 -12.14
CA TYR A 152 -5.87 12.11 -12.64
C TYR A 152 -6.51 13.26 -13.45
N GLU A 153 -6.16 14.52 -13.16
CA GLU A 153 -6.66 15.68 -13.91
C GLU A 153 -6.19 15.67 -15.37
N GLN A 154 -4.97 15.16 -15.63
CA GLN A 154 -4.39 15.05 -16.97
C GLN A 154 -5.14 14.01 -17.82
N GLU A 155 -5.83 13.07 -17.17
CA GLU A 155 -6.66 12.05 -17.81
C GLU A 155 -8.10 12.52 -18.05
N GLY A 156 -8.42 13.78 -17.76
CA GLY A 156 -9.75 14.37 -17.93
C GLY A 156 -10.77 13.91 -16.89
N ASN A 157 -10.30 13.37 -15.77
CA ASN A 157 -11.13 12.96 -14.64
C ASN A 157 -11.08 14.01 -13.53
N ILE A 158 -12.11 14.03 -12.68
CA ILE A 158 -12.16 14.83 -11.46
C ILE A 158 -12.17 13.92 -10.23
N LYS A 159 -11.60 14.39 -9.12
CA LYS A 159 -11.69 13.73 -7.81
C LYS A 159 -13.07 13.99 -7.22
N ILE A 160 -13.85 12.93 -7.00
CA ILE A 160 -15.21 13.01 -6.45
C ILE A 160 -15.30 12.58 -4.99
N LEU A 161 -14.38 11.73 -4.52
CA LEU A 161 -14.20 11.40 -3.10
C LEU A 161 -12.71 11.29 -2.78
N ASP A 162 -12.36 11.63 -1.55
CA ASP A 162 -11.02 11.44 -1.00
C ASP A 162 -11.11 10.48 0.21
N VAL A 163 -10.61 9.27 0.03
CA VAL A 163 -10.69 8.22 1.06
C VAL A 163 -9.72 8.51 2.20
N GLY A 164 -8.59 9.16 1.90
CA GLY A 164 -7.61 9.54 2.91
C GLY A 164 -8.11 10.64 3.83
N GLU A 165 -8.68 11.72 3.27
CA GLU A 165 -9.31 12.77 4.07
C GLU A 165 -10.48 12.24 4.90
N TRP A 166 -11.26 11.30 4.35
CA TRP A 166 -12.34 10.67 5.10
C TRP A 166 -11.80 9.88 6.30
N TRP A 167 -10.75 9.08 6.11
CA TRP A 167 -10.14 8.30 7.19
C TRP A 167 -9.58 9.21 8.29
N ASP A 168 -8.85 10.26 7.92
CA ASP A 168 -8.30 11.26 8.83
C ASP A 168 -9.41 11.86 9.72
N LYS A 169 -10.48 12.38 9.09
CA LYS A 169 -11.65 12.93 9.81
C LYS A 169 -12.36 11.89 10.66
N LYS A 170 -12.45 10.64 10.19
CA LYS A 170 -13.18 9.55 10.87
C LYS A 170 -12.46 9.05 12.12
N THR A 171 -11.13 9.12 12.13
CA THR A 171 -10.26 8.59 13.18
C THR A 171 -9.60 9.67 14.04
N ASN A 172 -9.88 10.95 13.76
CA ASN A 172 -9.23 12.10 14.39
C ASN A 172 -7.71 12.13 14.15
N GLY A 173 -7.29 11.84 12.92
CA GLY A 173 -5.90 12.02 12.48
C GLY A 173 -5.02 10.78 12.53
N LEU A 174 -5.58 9.57 12.57
CA LEU A 174 -4.76 8.36 12.39
C LEU A 174 -4.26 8.26 10.94
N PRO A 175 -3.01 7.85 10.72
CA PRO A 175 -2.44 7.72 9.37
C PRO A 175 -3.15 6.60 8.59
N VAL A 176 -3.50 6.82 7.32
CA VAL A 176 -4.26 5.88 6.48
C VAL A 176 -3.42 4.63 6.19
N PRO A 177 -3.83 3.43 6.65
CA PRO A 177 -3.04 2.21 6.50
C PRO A 177 -3.27 1.60 5.11
N LEU A 178 -2.27 1.64 4.22
CA LEU A 178 -2.41 1.21 2.83
C LEU A 178 -1.62 -0.06 2.52
N GLY A 179 -0.31 0.05 2.41
CA GLY A 179 0.62 -1.05 2.14
C GLY A 179 1.50 -1.31 3.35
N ILE A 180 1.93 -2.54 3.54
CA ILE A 180 2.87 -2.95 4.59
C ILE A 180 3.77 -4.05 4.07
N ASN A 181 4.85 -4.32 4.79
CA ASN A 181 5.64 -5.53 4.61
C ASN A 181 5.30 -6.56 5.67
N VAL A 182 5.19 -7.82 5.25
CA VAL A 182 4.99 -8.95 6.15
C VAL A 182 6.09 -9.98 6.00
N MET A 183 6.41 -10.69 7.07
CA MET A 183 7.37 -11.79 7.10
C MET A 183 6.72 -13.08 7.62
N LYS A 184 7.06 -14.23 7.06
CA LYS A 184 6.53 -15.54 7.49
C LYS A 184 6.67 -15.72 9.00
N THR A 185 5.56 -15.99 9.67
CA THR A 185 5.52 -16.14 11.14
C THR A 185 6.45 -17.25 11.63
N ASP A 186 6.57 -18.34 10.86
CA ASP A 186 7.37 -19.53 11.21
C ASP A 186 8.88 -19.27 11.28
N LEU A 187 9.38 -18.13 10.78
CA LEU A 187 10.79 -17.73 10.91
C LEU A 187 11.14 -17.26 12.32
N GLY A 188 10.14 -17.05 13.18
CA GLY A 188 10.29 -16.71 14.59
C GLY A 188 10.53 -15.21 14.82
N MET A 189 10.03 -14.72 15.96
CA MET A 189 10.02 -13.28 16.27
C MET A 189 11.43 -12.66 16.30
N GLU A 190 12.44 -13.40 16.73
CA GLU A 190 13.83 -12.92 16.71
C GLU A 190 14.30 -12.59 15.29
N THR A 191 14.08 -13.50 14.35
CA THR A 191 14.43 -13.31 12.93
C THR A 191 13.61 -12.17 12.32
N ILE A 192 12.32 -12.10 12.65
CA ILE A 192 11.41 -11.06 12.18
C ILE A 192 11.88 -9.68 12.63
N CYS A 193 12.21 -9.50 13.91
CA CYS A 193 12.73 -8.23 14.43
C CYS A 193 14.09 -7.86 13.82
N LYS A 194 14.98 -8.85 13.59
CA LYS A 194 16.26 -8.61 12.90
C LYS A 194 16.04 -8.13 11.47
N PHE A 195 15.11 -8.75 10.73
CA PHE A 195 14.79 -8.33 9.36
C PHE A 195 14.11 -6.96 9.35
N ASP A 196 13.19 -6.70 10.28
CA ASP A 196 12.53 -5.40 10.43
C ASP A 196 13.55 -4.27 10.66
N LYS A 197 14.57 -4.51 11.50
CA LYS A 197 15.66 -3.54 11.70
C LYS A 197 16.52 -3.36 10.44
N HIS A 198 16.71 -4.41 9.65
CA HIS A 198 17.44 -4.32 8.40
C HIS A 198 16.67 -3.50 7.34
N LEU A 199 15.35 -3.71 7.24
CA LEU A 199 14.48 -2.91 6.38
C LEU A 199 14.40 -1.46 6.84
N GLN A 200 14.25 -1.22 8.15
CA GLN A 200 14.31 0.12 8.75
C GLN A 200 15.60 0.86 8.32
N ALA A 201 16.76 0.22 8.47
CA ALA A 201 18.04 0.80 8.07
C ALA A 201 18.16 1.08 6.56
N SER A 202 17.53 0.26 5.71
CA SER A 202 17.46 0.51 4.26
C SER A 202 16.66 1.78 3.94
N ILE A 203 15.54 1.99 4.63
CA ILE A 203 14.66 3.15 4.44
C ILE A 203 15.36 4.42 4.94
N GLU A 204 15.95 4.37 6.15
CA GLU A 204 16.73 5.47 6.72
C GLU A 204 17.88 5.86 5.78
N PHE A 205 18.62 4.89 5.23
CA PHE A 205 19.66 5.14 4.26
C PHE A 205 19.13 5.81 2.98
N GLY A 206 17.98 5.39 2.48
CA GLY A 206 17.32 6.04 1.33
C GLY A 206 16.97 7.50 1.62
N LEU A 207 16.43 7.79 2.82
CA LEU A 207 16.09 9.14 3.26
C LEU A 207 17.31 10.03 3.51
N GLU A 208 18.46 9.47 3.88
CA GLU A 208 19.73 10.19 3.99
C GLU A 208 20.40 10.42 2.63
N ASN A 209 20.06 9.62 1.62
CA ASN A 209 20.66 9.63 0.28
C ASN A 209 19.60 9.79 -0.81
N ILE A 210 18.71 10.78 -0.63
CA ILE A 210 17.48 10.96 -1.43
C ILE A 210 17.75 10.96 -2.93
N GLU A 211 18.76 11.68 -3.42
CA GLU A 211 19.00 11.79 -4.86
C GLU A 211 19.34 10.44 -5.51
N ASP A 212 20.21 9.65 -4.87
CA ASP A 212 20.58 8.32 -5.38
C ASP A 212 19.40 7.34 -5.26
N ALA A 213 18.66 7.39 -4.14
CA ALA A 213 17.51 6.53 -3.91
C ALA A 213 16.36 6.85 -4.88
N LEU A 214 16.14 8.13 -5.18
CA LEU A 214 15.21 8.56 -6.22
C LEU A 214 15.67 8.13 -7.61
N GLU A 215 16.96 8.24 -7.94
CA GLU A 215 17.48 7.77 -9.22
C GLU A 215 17.23 6.26 -9.42
N TYR A 216 17.42 5.47 -8.36
CA TYR A 216 17.05 4.05 -8.37
C TYR A 216 15.53 3.86 -8.54
N ALA A 217 14.71 4.59 -7.77
CA ALA A 217 13.25 4.52 -7.84
C ALA A 217 12.68 4.95 -9.21
N MET A 218 13.36 5.85 -9.93
CA MET A 218 12.95 6.30 -11.27
C MET A 218 12.92 5.18 -12.31
N GLN A 219 13.64 4.08 -12.10
CA GLN A 219 13.56 2.87 -12.93
C GLN A 219 12.16 2.24 -12.89
N TYR A 220 11.37 2.56 -11.86
CA TYR A 220 10.00 2.09 -11.62
C TYR A 220 8.94 3.19 -11.80
N SER A 221 9.32 4.31 -12.42
CA SER A 221 8.46 5.50 -12.61
C SER A 221 7.30 5.33 -13.59
N ARG A 222 7.26 4.24 -14.36
CA ARG A 222 6.26 3.99 -15.42
C ARG A 222 6.18 5.14 -16.44
N GLY A 223 7.29 5.83 -16.68
CA GLY A 223 7.40 6.96 -17.60
C GLY A 223 6.86 8.28 -17.06
N LYS A 224 6.52 8.35 -15.77
CA LYS A 224 6.11 9.59 -15.10
C LYS A 224 7.32 10.49 -14.84
N PRO A 225 7.13 11.82 -14.83
CA PRO A 225 8.24 12.76 -14.67
C PRO A 225 8.79 12.72 -13.23
N ARG A 226 10.08 13.07 -13.09
CA ARG A 226 10.83 12.95 -11.83
C ARG A 226 10.18 13.72 -10.67
N ASP A 227 9.70 14.93 -10.93
CA ASP A 227 9.05 15.78 -9.94
C ASP A 227 7.77 15.14 -9.37
N LEU A 228 6.98 14.47 -10.21
CA LEU A 228 5.79 13.74 -9.77
C LEU A 228 6.17 12.51 -8.93
N ILE A 229 7.20 11.76 -9.36
CA ILE A 229 7.69 10.59 -8.63
C ILE A 229 8.30 11.00 -7.28
N GLU A 230 9.12 12.04 -7.25
CA GLU A 230 9.69 12.58 -6.02
C GLU A 230 8.58 12.99 -5.04
N LYS A 231 7.54 13.68 -5.54
CA LYS A 231 6.38 14.03 -4.71
C LYS A 231 5.67 12.79 -4.17
N PHE A 232 5.45 11.78 -5.01
CA PHE A 232 4.79 10.54 -4.63
C PHE A 232 5.61 9.73 -3.60
N VAL A 233 6.92 9.59 -3.81
CA VAL A 233 7.83 8.93 -2.87
C VAL A 233 7.82 9.66 -1.52
N LYS A 234 7.91 11.00 -1.49
CA LYS A 234 7.85 11.76 -0.24
C LYS A 234 6.52 11.66 0.49
N MET A 235 5.44 11.35 -0.22
CA MET A 235 4.17 11.01 0.42
C MET A 235 4.32 9.66 1.13
N TYR A 236 4.72 8.59 0.44
CA TYR A 236 4.62 7.24 1.00
C TYR A 236 5.87 6.67 1.66
N VAL A 237 7.00 7.38 1.58
CA VAL A 237 8.25 7.07 2.30
C VAL A 237 8.60 8.21 3.24
N ASN A 238 8.18 8.07 4.49
CA ASN A 238 8.31 9.08 5.54
C ASN A 238 8.61 8.41 6.91
N GLU A 239 8.53 9.17 8.00
CA GLU A 239 8.83 8.67 9.36
C GLU A 239 7.98 7.46 9.76
N VAL A 240 6.70 7.40 9.33
CA VAL A 240 5.80 6.28 9.58
C VAL A 240 6.23 5.04 8.77
N THR A 241 6.89 5.24 7.65
CA THR A 241 7.49 4.17 6.83
C THR A 241 8.74 3.60 7.49
N VAL A 242 9.58 4.45 8.07
CA VAL A 242 10.76 4.02 8.87
C VAL A 242 10.30 3.15 10.04
N ASN A 243 9.28 3.59 10.76
CA ASN A 243 8.61 2.80 11.78
C ASN A 243 7.17 3.31 11.97
N MET A 244 6.19 2.43 11.86
CA MET A 244 4.77 2.83 11.96
C MET A 244 4.39 3.43 13.31
N GLY A 245 5.21 3.23 14.35
CA GLY A 245 4.97 3.74 15.69
C GLY A 245 3.67 3.24 16.30
N ASP A 246 3.18 3.95 17.29
CA ASP A 246 1.92 3.60 17.97
C ASP A 246 0.71 4.00 17.13
N SER A 247 0.77 5.13 16.42
CA SER A 247 -0.35 5.63 15.60
C SER A 247 -0.60 4.77 14.36
N GLY A 248 0.44 4.26 13.70
CA GLY A 248 0.29 3.35 12.57
C GLY A 248 -0.26 1.99 13.00
N GLU A 249 0.20 1.45 14.14
CA GLU A 249 -0.36 0.22 14.71
C GLU A 249 -1.82 0.40 15.13
N GLU A 250 -2.16 1.50 15.82
CA GLU A 250 -3.53 1.84 16.18
C GLU A 250 -4.42 1.95 14.93
N SER A 251 -3.92 2.59 13.88
CA SER A 251 -4.65 2.75 12.61
C SER A 251 -4.98 1.41 11.95
N ILE A 252 -4.01 0.49 11.88
CA ILE A 252 -4.24 -0.85 11.34
C ILE A 252 -5.29 -1.60 12.18
N ARG A 253 -5.16 -1.55 13.52
CA ARG A 253 -6.14 -2.19 14.43
C ARG A 253 -7.53 -1.60 14.24
N LYS A 254 -7.63 -0.27 14.12
CA LYS A 254 -8.89 0.44 13.92
C LYS A 254 -9.55 0.08 12.58
N LEU A 255 -8.75 -0.06 11.52
CA LEU A 255 -9.23 -0.49 10.21
C LEU A 255 -9.93 -1.85 10.32
N PHE A 256 -9.29 -2.82 10.96
CA PHE A 256 -9.85 -4.16 11.09
C PHE A 256 -11.02 -4.22 12.07
N GLU A 257 -11.00 -3.47 13.16
CA GLU A 257 -12.14 -3.32 14.07
C GLU A 257 -13.39 -2.88 13.29
N MET A 258 -13.29 -1.77 12.55
CA MET A 258 -14.39 -1.22 11.75
C MET A 258 -14.84 -2.20 10.65
N ALA A 259 -13.91 -2.94 10.05
CA ALA A 259 -14.19 -3.92 9.01
C ALA A 259 -14.92 -5.16 9.54
N LYS A 260 -14.54 -5.64 10.74
CA LYS A 260 -15.22 -6.74 11.44
C LYS A 260 -16.65 -6.36 11.81
N GLU A 261 -16.85 -5.16 12.40
CA GLU A 261 -18.19 -4.66 12.75
C GLU A 261 -19.16 -4.61 11.56
N LYS A 262 -18.63 -4.35 10.36
CA LYS A 262 -19.41 -4.27 9.11
C LYS A 262 -19.46 -5.56 8.30
N ASN A 263 -18.90 -6.67 8.81
CA ASN A 263 -18.81 -7.96 8.11
C ASN A 263 -18.20 -7.80 6.70
N LEU A 264 -17.09 -7.07 6.61
CA LEU A 264 -16.33 -6.86 5.37
C LEU A 264 -15.13 -7.80 5.23
N ILE A 265 -14.68 -8.38 6.34
CA ILE A 265 -13.54 -9.30 6.42
C ILE A 265 -13.92 -10.53 7.25
N PRO A 266 -13.23 -11.67 7.08
CA PRO A 266 -13.36 -12.81 7.97
C PRO A 266 -12.83 -12.47 9.38
N ASP A 267 -13.13 -13.34 10.34
CA ASP A 267 -12.44 -13.27 11.62
C ASP A 267 -11.00 -13.79 11.48
N PHE A 268 -10.07 -13.08 12.10
CA PHE A 268 -8.64 -13.39 12.08
C PHE A 268 -7.93 -12.66 13.23
N GLU A 269 -6.75 -13.15 13.59
CA GLU A 269 -5.86 -12.48 14.54
C GLU A 269 -4.73 -11.78 13.80
N ILE A 270 -4.56 -10.50 14.11
CA ILE A 270 -3.46 -9.71 13.58
C ILE A 270 -2.17 -10.00 14.34
N SER A 271 -1.09 -10.30 13.61
CA SER A 271 0.25 -10.47 14.15
C SER A 271 1.14 -9.31 13.71
N ILE A 272 1.73 -8.60 14.67
CA ILE A 272 2.63 -7.47 14.45
C ILE A 272 3.94 -7.74 15.17
N ALA A 273 5.07 -7.44 14.53
CA ALA A 273 6.39 -7.56 15.12
C ALA A 273 6.51 -6.72 16.41
N THR A 274 7.23 -7.26 17.39
CA THR A 274 7.43 -6.60 18.69
C THR A 274 8.23 -5.31 18.53
N LYS A 275 7.94 -4.33 19.40
CA LYS A 275 8.63 -3.03 19.45
C LYS A 275 10.10 -3.16 19.80
#